data_AF-A0A1S8YPW0-F1
#
_entry.id   AF-A0A1S8YPW0-F1
#
_cell.length_a   1.000
_cell.length_b   1.000
_cell.length_c   1.000
_cell.angle_alpha   90.00
_cell.angle_beta   90.00
_cell.angle_gamma   90.00
#
_symmetry.space_group_name_H-M   'P 1'
#
loop_
_entity.id
_entity.type
_entity.pdbx_description
1 polymer ?
#
loop_
_entity_poly.entity_id
_entity_poly.type
_entity_poly.pdbx_seq_one_letter_code
_entity_poly.pdbx_strand_id
1 'polypeptide(L)'
;MKLKLSAVLCVTFATTALFSSLLQAANNDIKVDNGGLTARFSAAQARQIYHYLKKVRQQEGYVVSSGAAGSNYLSSPAVTCKRTNPGNLGRSEKDDSPDLYSCSMRINQAGLSAQP
;
A
#
# COMPACT_ATOMS: atom_id res chain seq x y z
N MET A 1 -61.77 27.44 5.89
CA MET A 1 -60.29 27.55 5.78
C MET A 1 -59.71 26.18 6.15
N LYS A 2 -59.20 25.41 5.18
CA LYS A 2 -58.75 24.02 5.37
C LYS A 2 -57.22 23.99 5.40
N LEU A 3 -56.62 23.55 6.51
CA LEU A 3 -55.18 23.33 6.61
C LEU A 3 -54.78 22.15 5.71
N LYS A 4 -53.81 22.38 4.82
CA LYS A 4 -53.14 21.32 4.04
C LYS A 4 -51.93 20.83 4.82
N LEU A 5 -52.02 19.62 5.39
CA LEU A 5 -50.89 18.86 5.91
C LEU A 5 -49.95 18.53 4.73
N SER A 6 -48.77 19.15 4.69
CA SER A 6 -47.74 18.79 3.71
C SER A 6 -47.00 17.56 4.21
N ALA A 7 -47.34 16.40 3.65
CA ALA A 7 -46.58 15.16 3.82
C ALA A 7 -45.36 15.20 2.90
N VAL A 8 -44.23 15.73 3.39
CA VAL A 8 -42.92 15.55 2.76
C VAL A 8 -41.95 15.15 3.86
N LEU A 9 -42.00 13.88 4.25
CA LEU A 9 -40.98 13.27 5.10
C LEU A 9 -40.74 11.84 4.63
N CYS A 10 -40.02 11.70 3.51
CA CYS A 10 -39.45 10.42 3.10
C CYS A 10 -38.17 10.69 2.30
N VAL A 11 -37.19 11.27 2.97
CA VAL A 11 -35.82 11.39 2.46
C VAL A 11 -34.91 10.80 3.53
N THR A 12 -33.98 9.97 3.06
CA THR A 12 -32.79 9.41 3.74
C THR A 12 -32.94 8.20 4.66
N PHE A 13 -33.19 7.01 4.11
CA PHE A 13 -32.69 5.75 4.69
C PHE A 13 -32.42 4.71 3.59
N ALA A 14 -31.52 4.99 2.63
CA ALA A 14 -31.15 3.98 1.63
C ALA A 14 -29.75 4.14 0.96
N THR A 15 -28.81 4.90 1.54
CA THR A 15 -27.49 5.11 0.92
C THR A 15 -26.29 4.57 1.69
N THR A 16 -26.47 3.92 2.85
CA THR A 16 -25.34 3.44 3.66
C THR A 16 -24.89 2.00 3.37
N ALA A 17 -25.43 1.33 2.35
CA ALA A 17 -25.09 -0.06 2.04
C ALA A 17 -24.06 -0.25 0.88
N LEU A 18 -23.21 0.74 0.59
CA LEU A 18 -22.19 0.64 -0.47
C LEU A 18 -20.73 0.59 0.02
N PHE A 19 -20.50 0.56 1.33
CA PHE A 19 -19.15 0.36 1.90
C PHE A 19 -18.97 -1.04 2.50
N SER A 20 -19.53 -2.07 1.87
CA SER A 20 -19.04 -3.45 2.04
C SER A 20 -17.92 -3.73 1.02
N SER A 21 -17.07 -2.73 0.77
CA SER A 21 -15.89 -2.87 -0.07
C SER A 21 -14.98 -3.90 0.57
N LEU A 22 -14.95 -5.09 -0.04
CA LEU A 22 -13.88 -6.08 -0.01
C LEU A 22 -12.82 -5.81 1.08
N LEU A 23 -13.07 -6.26 2.31
CA LEU A 23 -11.96 -6.77 3.11
C LEU A 23 -11.54 -8.09 2.46
N GLN A 24 -10.85 -8.01 1.32
CA GLN A 24 -9.91 -9.06 0.97
C GLN A 24 -8.87 -9.03 2.09
N ALA A 25 -8.99 -9.98 3.01
CA ALA A 25 -7.93 -10.25 3.97
C ALA A 25 -6.65 -10.43 3.15
N ALA A 26 -5.79 -9.43 3.18
CA ALA A 26 -4.48 -9.55 2.59
C ALA A 26 -3.77 -10.64 3.38
N ASN A 27 -3.42 -11.74 2.69
CA ASN A 27 -2.47 -12.72 3.22
C ASN A 27 -1.11 -12.01 3.32
N ASN A 28 -0.96 -11.21 4.37
CA ASN A 28 0.32 -10.62 4.72
C ASN A 28 1.13 -11.72 5.40
N ASP A 29 2.29 -12.04 4.82
CA ASP A 29 3.28 -12.92 5.45
C ASP A 29 3.90 -12.13 6.61
N ILE A 30 3.42 -12.41 7.83
CA ILE A 30 3.96 -11.84 9.07
C ILE A 30 4.98 -12.81 9.63
N LYS A 31 6.21 -12.33 9.77
CA LYS A 31 7.31 -13.07 10.42
C LYS A 31 7.70 -12.38 11.71
N VAL A 32 7.87 -13.17 12.76
CA VAL A 32 8.34 -12.69 14.07
C VAL A 32 9.67 -13.38 14.36
N ASP A 33 10.69 -12.58 14.64
CA ASP A 33 12.02 -13.04 15.06
C ASP A 33 12.48 -12.29 16.33
N ASN A 34 13.62 -12.70 16.90
CA ASN A 34 14.17 -12.07 18.10
C ASN A 34 14.50 -10.57 17.93
N GLY A 35 14.59 -10.08 16.69
CA GLY A 35 14.85 -8.68 16.35
C GLY A 35 13.59 -7.88 15.99
N GLY A 36 12.39 -8.48 16.00
CA GLY A 36 11.12 -7.78 15.76
C GLY A 36 10.13 -8.52 14.86
N LEU A 37 9.07 -7.80 14.47
CA LEU A 37 8.05 -8.23 13.54
C LEU A 37 8.33 -7.64 12.15
N THR A 38 8.27 -8.48 11.12
CA THR A 38 8.31 -8.05 9.72
C THR A 38 7.01 -8.46 9.04
N ALA A 39 6.23 -7.49 8.58
CA ALA A 39 5.04 -7.72 7.79
C ALA A 39 5.35 -7.51 6.31
N ARG A 40 5.08 -8.51 5.47
CA ARG A 40 5.17 -8.39 4.01
C ARG A 40 3.80 -8.18 3.41
N PHE A 41 3.72 -7.22 2.51
CA PHE A 41 2.50 -6.93 1.77
C PHE A 41 2.36 -7.86 0.57
N SER A 42 1.13 -8.19 0.20
CA SER A 42 0.86 -8.91 -1.05
C SER A 42 1.39 -8.15 -2.27
N ALA A 43 1.66 -8.84 -3.38
CA ALA A 43 2.18 -8.22 -4.61
C ALA A 43 1.31 -7.03 -5.10
N ALA A 44 -0.02 -7.17 -5.04
CA ALA A 44 -0.96 -6.12 -5.43
C ALA A 44 -0.85 -4.88 -4.53
N GLN A 45 -0.78 -5.08 -3.21
CA GLN A 45 -0.59 -3.99 -2.25
C GLN A 45 0.81 -3.37 -2.38
N ALA A 46 1.84 -4.18 -2.57
CA ALA A 46 3.21 -3.71 -2.74
C ALA A 46 3.33 -2.78 -3.95
N ARG A 47 2.69 -3.10 -5.07
CA ARG A 47 2.60 -2.22 -6.24
C ARG A 47 1.95 -0.88 -5.91
N GLN A 48 0.81 -0.90 -5.21
CA GLN A 48 0.09 0.33 -4.82
C GLN A 48 0.94 1.21 -3.88
N ILE A 49 1.54 0.60 -2.85
CA ILE A 49 2.39 1.29 -1.88
C ILE A 49 3.63 1.87 -2.58
N TYR A 50 4.29 1.11 -3.45
CA TYR A 50 5.46 1.60 -4.19
C TYR A 50 5.12 2.84 -5.03
N HIS A 51 4.01 2.83 -5.76
CA HIS A 51 3.59 3.98 -6.56
C HIS A 51 3.19 5.18 -5.70
N TYR A 52 2.56 4.94 -4.55
CA TYR A 52 2.30 5.99 -3.57
C TYR A 52 3.62 6.62 -3.10
N LEU A 53 4.58 5.80 -2.62
CA LEU A 53 5.90 6.25 -2.19
C LEU A 53 6.65 7.01 -3.30
N LYS A 54 6.56 6.55 -4.55
CA LYS A 54 7.15 7.25 -5.71
C LYS A 54 6.55 8.63 -5.93
N LYS A 55 5.24 8.80 -5.71
CA LYS A 55 4.54 10.09 -5.79
C LYS A 55 4.96 11.02 -4.66
N VAL A 56 4.97 10.54 -3.41
CA VAL A 56 5.35 11.36 -2.25
C VAL A 56 6.86 11.62 -2.17
N ARG A 57 7.71 10.83 -2.85
CA ARG A 57 9.13 11.17 -3.07
C ARG A 57 9.31 12.54 -3.73
N GLN A 58 8.40 12.94 -4.61
CA GLN A 58 8.44 14.28 -5.22
C GLN A 58 8.21 15.40 -4.19
N GLN A 59 7.92 15.04 -2.93
CA GLN A 59 7.64 15.91 -1.79
C GLN A 59 8.66 15.70 -0.63
N GLU A 60 9.89 15.22 -0.95
CA GLU A 60 11.09 15.22 -0.08
C GLU A 60 11.21 14.18 1.06
N GLY A 61 10.42 13.10 1.09
CA GLY A 61 10.38 12.20 2.27
C GLY A 61 11.15 10.86 2.26
N TYR A 62 12.00 10.52 1.27
CA TYR A 62 12.41 9.10 1.08
C TYR A 62 13.82 8.88 0.51
N VAL A 63 14.47 7.80 0.94
CA VAL A 63 15.76 7.32 0.41
C VAL A 63 15.52 6.47 -0.83
N VAL A 64 16.21 6.81 -1.92
CA VAL A 64 16.25 6.02 -3.16
C VAL A 64 17.62 5.37 -3.24
N SER A 65 17.67 4.04 -3.27
CA SER A 65 18.89 3.32 -3.62
C SER A 65 18.65 2.46 -4.86
N SER A 66 19.55 2.55 -5.83
CA SER A 66 19.69 1.53 -6.86
C SER A 66 20.39 0.32 -6.23
N GLY A 67 19.75 -0.85 -6.26
CA GLY A 67 20.35 -2.10 -5.81
C GLY A 67 20.84 -2.97 -6.96
N ALA A 68 21.30 -4.17 -6.62
CA ALA A 68 21.78 -5.15 -7.58
C ALA A 68 20.74 -5.44 -8.69
N ALA A 69 21.26 -5.70 -9.91
CA ALA A 69 20.47 -5.98 -11.11
C ALA A 69 19.44 -4.89 -11.47
N GLY A 70 19.74 -3.62 -11.24
CA GLY A 70 18.87 -2.50 -11.65
C GLY A 70 17.55 -2.41 -10.88
N SER A 71 17.48 -3.04 -9.70
CA SER A 71 16.32 -2.92 -8.82
C SER A 71 16.27 -1.53 -8.19
N ASN A 72 15.08 -0.95 -8.08
CA ASN A 72 14.87 0.35 -7.44
C ASN A 72 14.26 0.15 -6.06
N TYR A 73 14.84 0.78 -5.05
CA TYR A 73 14.33 0.74 -3.68
C TYR A 73 13.76 2.11 -3.29
N LEU A 74 12.62 2.10 -2.63
CA LEU A 74 11.99 3.26 -2.01
C LEU A 74 11.77 2.94 -0.53
N SER A 75 12.47 3.65 0.34
CA SER A 75 12.40 3.42 1.79
C SER A 75 11.84 4.64 2.50
N SER A 76 10.82 4.40 3.32
CA SER A 76 10.28 5.32 4.31
C SER A 76 10.67 4.89 5.72
N PRO A 77 10.42 5.73 6.73
CA PRO A 77 10.61 5.34 8.13
C PRO A 77 9.82 4.08 8.55
N ALA A 78 8.76 3.71 7.84
CA ALA A 78 7.92 2.57 8.21
C ALA A 78 7.94 1.44 7.17
N VAL A 79 8.14 1.74 5.89
CA VAL A 79 7.96 0.79 4.80
C VAL A 79 9.11 0.90 3.81
N THR A 80 9.69 -0.26 3.50
CA THR A 80 10.69 -0.39 2.44
C THR A 80 10.08 -1.19 1.30
N CYS A 81 10.20 -0.67 0.09
CA CYS A 81 9.74 -1.30 -1.13
C CYS A 81 10.87 -1.47 -2.13
N LYS A 82 10.83 -2.58 -2.87
CA LYS A 82 11.68 -2.91 -4.00
C LYS A 82 10.81 -3.07 -5.24
N ARG A 83 11.27 -2.50 -6.35
CA ARG A 83 10.82 -2.84 -7.71
C ARG A 83 11.94 -3.56 -8.44
N THR A 84 11.68 -4.79 -8.87
CA THR A 84 12.57 -5.56 -9.75
C THR A 84 12.50 -5.00 -11.16
N ASN A 85 13.64 -4.87 -11.84
CA ASN A 85 13.66 -4.49 -13.25
C ASN A 85 13.00 -5.60 -14.10
N PRO A 86 11.93 -5.32 -14.86
CA PRO A 86 11.29 -6.31 -15.72
C PRO A 86 12.23 -7.02 -16.71
N GLY A 87 13.27 -6.31 -17.18
CA GLY A 87 14.27 -6.87 -18.09
C GLY A 87 14.99 -8.10 -17.53
N ASN A 88 15.14 -8.20 -16.21
CA ASN A 88 15.73 -9.37 -15.55
C ASN A 88 14.86 -10.63 -15.67
N LEU A 89 13.58 -10.48 -16.03
CA LEU A 89 12.63 -11.56 -16.24
C LEU A 89 12.30 -11.75 -17.73
N GLY A 90 13.05 -11.10 -18.64
CA GLY A 90 12.77 -11.13 -20.07
C GLY A 90 11.49 -10.40 -20.48
N ARG A 91 11.02 -9.45 -19.65
CA ARG A 91 9.78 -8.68 -19.90
C ARG A 91 10.09 -7.27 -20.38
N SER A 92 9.07 -6.61 -20.94
CA SER A 92 9.16 -5.21 -21.38
C SER A 92 9.49 -4.27 -20.22
N GLU A 93 10.33 -3.25 -20.45
CA GLU A 93 10.66 -2.22 -19.44
C GLU A 93 9.44 -1.46 -18.91
N LYS A 94 8.37 -1.42 -19.72
CA LYS A 94 7.08 -0.79 -19.36
C LYS A 94 6.18 -1.72 -18.53
N ASP A 95 6.58 -2.96 -18.28
CA ASP A 95 5.83 -3.87 -17.44
C ASP A 95 5.74 -3.32 -16.00
N ASP A 96 4.51 -3.31 -15.51
CA ASP A 96 4.10 -2.81 -14.19
C ASP A 96 3.32 -3.88 -13.42
N SER A 97 3.51 -5.15 -13.76
CA SER A 97 2.83 -6.27 -13.12
C SER A 97 3.12 -6.33 -11.61
N PRO A 98 2.13 -6.70 -10.77
CA PRO A 98 2.28 -6.70 -9.31
C PRO A 98 3.44 -7.55 -8.77
N ASP A 99 3.79 -8.64 -9.44
CA ASP A 99 4.86 -9.57 -9.03
C ASP A 99 6.26 -8.94 -9.09
N LEU A 100 6.42 -7.81 -9.76
CA LEU A 100 7.65 -7.04 -9.79
C LEU A 100 7.91 -6.26 -8.50
N TYR A 101 6.93 -6.20 -7.60
CA TYR A 101 6.94 -5.37 -6.40
C TYR A 101 7.01 -6.20 -5.12
N SER A 102 7.86 -5.77 -4.20
CA SER A 102 7.93 -6.33 -2.86
C SER A 102 8.05 -5.20 -1.86
N CYS A 103 7.14 -5.15 -0.88
CA CYS A 103 7.18 -4.18 0.20
C CYS A 103 7.11 -4.89 1.54
N SER A 104 7.79 -4.32 2.53
CA SER A 104 7.73 -4.81 3.90
C SER A 104 7.78 -3.66 4.90
N MET A 105 7.12 -3.87 6.02
CA MET A 105 7.20 -3.03 7.23
C MET A 105 7.91 -3.81 8.32
N ARG A 106 8.82 -3.17 9.04
CA ARG A 106 9.50 -3.74 10.21
C ARG A 106 9.12 -2.97 11.47
N ILE A 107 8.77 -3.70 12.52
CA ILE A 107 8.53 -3.19 13.87
C ILE A 107 9.54 -3.90 14.77
N ASN A 108 10.47 -3.16 15.37
CA ASN A 108 11.44 -3.72 16.31
C ASN A 108 11.17 -3.19 17.72
N GLN A 109 12.11 -3.39 18.65
CA GLN A 109 11.97 -2.92 20.04
C GLN A 109 11.88 -1.38 20.16
N ALA A 110 12.31 -0.63 19.14
CA ALA A 110 12.14 0.82 19.05
C ALA A 110 10.79 1.23 18.41
N GLY A 111 9.91 0.27 18.12
CA GLY A 111 8.63 0.50 17.45
C GLY A 111 8.74 0.45 15.92
N LEU A 112 7.92 1.26 15.24
CA LEU A 112 8.06 1.51 13.80
C LEU A 112 9.33 2.35 13.59
N SER A 113 10.49 1.70 13.57
CA SER A 113 11.76 2.38 13.39
C SER A 113 12.08 2.55 11.91
N ALA A 114 12.56 3.73 11.53
CA ALA A 114 13.24 3.92 10.25
C ALA A 114 14.33 2.85 10.08
N GLN A 115 14.31 2.13 8.95
CA GLN A 115 15.50 1.37 8.58
C GLN A 115 16.65 2.38 8.37
N PRO A 116 17.82 2.17 9.00
CA PRO A 116 19.00 3.00 8.74
C PRO A 116 19.43 2.92 7.28
#